data_AF-W2QGH4-F1
#
_entry.id   AF-W2QGH4-F1
#
_cell.length_a   1.000
_cell.length_b   1.000
_cell.length_c   1.000
_cell.angle_alpha   90.00
_cell.angle_beta   90.00
_cell.angle_gamma   90.00
#
_symmetry.space_group_name_H-M   'P 1'
#
loop_
_entity.id
_entity.type
_entity.pdbx_description
1 polymer ?
#
loop_
_entity_poly.entity_id
_entity_poly.type
_entity_poly.pdbx_seq_one_letter_code
_entity_poly.pdbx_strand_id
1 'polypeptide(L)'
;MEGPIHSSAIAKMTGKQFESNDEYVLEHVHALAFLQSLDIWVLEALESLVPDTKLQLVVAVAKLFVKGASGISAIMAERDAANAAYDDTPLVLPHQLLSIGMPEFAQMIKQHTPRLSKTLDATEIHQISKEFVKLQRCCEREDELGKVIRAADDNYKLGLL
;
A
#
# COMPACT_ATOMS: atom_id res chain seq x y z
N MET A 1 -2.80 -4.18 -12.21
CA MET A 1 -3.94 -3.89 -11.31
C MET A 1 -4.38 -2.48 -11.62
N GLU A 2 -5.69 -2.25 -11.73
CA GLU A 2 -6.25 -0.94 -12.03
C GLU A 2 -7.25 -0.57 -10.93
N GLY A 3 -7.31 0.71 -10.57
CA GLY A 3 -8.18 1.22 -9.51
C GLY A 3 -7.59 2.47 -8.84
N PRO A 4 -8.42 3.30 -8.17
CA PRO A 4 -9.87 3.18 -8.07
C PRO A 4 -10.54 3.47 -9.42
N ILE A 5 -11.44 2.59 -9.86
CA ILE A 5 -12.22 2.73 -11.11
C ILE A 5 -13.71 2.78 -10.79
N HIS A 6 -14.45 3.65 -11.48
CA HIS A 6 -15.90 3.69 -11.34
C HIS A 6 -16.53 2.38 -11.83
N SER A 7 -17.60 1.94 -11.18
CA SER A 7 -18.37 0.72 -11.52
C SER A 7 -18.79 0.64 -12.99
N SER A 8 -19.03 1.78 -13.65
CA SER A 8 -19.32 1.85 -15.09
C SER A 8 -18.15 1.43 -16.00
N ALA A 9 -16.90 1.49 -15.52
CA ALA A 9 -15.72 1.03 -16.23
C ALA A 9 -15.54 -0.49 -16.09
N ILE A 10 -15.87 -1.06 -14.93
CA ILE A 10 -15.89 -2.52 -14.70
C ILE A 10 -16.91 -3.18 -15.63
N ALA A 11 -18.09 -2.57 -15.79
CA ALA A 11 -19.12 -3.06 -16.71
C ALA A 11 -18.67 -3.15 -18.18
N LYS A 12 -17.62 -2.40 -18.58
CA LYS A 12 -17.04 -2.43 -19.92
C LYS A 12 -15.98 -3.51 -20.12
N MET A 13 -15.61 -4.27 -19.07
CA MET A 13 -14.63 -5.35 -19.14
C MET A 13 -15.21 -6.66 -19.69
N THR A 14 -16.24 -6.58 -20.54
CA THR A 14 -16.92 -7.74 -21.14
C THR A 14 -15.93 -8.66 -21.87
N GLY A 15 -15.97 -9.95 -21.55
CA GLY A 15 -15.13 -10.99 -22.17
C GLY A 15 -13.77 -11.21 -21.50
N LYS A 16 -13.39 -10.41 -20.50
CA LYS A 16 -12.18 -10.62 -19.70
C LYS A 16 -12.50 -11.45 -18.46
N GLN A 17 -11.55 -12.30 -18.03
CA GLN A 17 -11.61 -12.94 -16.72
C GLN A 17 -10.84 -12.09 -15.71
N PHE A 18 -11.51 -11.67 -14.65
CA PHE A 18 -10.94 -10.76 -13.65
C PHE A 18 -11.63 -10.93 -12.30
N GLU A 19 -10.96 -10.43 -11.27
CA GLU A 19 -11.51 -10.27 -9.92
C GLU A 19 -11.62 -8.79 -9.58
N SER A 20 -12.67 -8.42 -8.84
CA SER A 20 -12.95 -7.04 -8.45
C SER A 20 -13.58 -6.95 -7.06
N ASN A 21 -13.44 -5.79 -6.42
CA ASN A 21 -14.15 -5.36 -5.22
C ASN A 21 -14.87 -4.02 -5.45
N ASP A 22 -15.40 -3.81 -6.66
CA ASP A 22 -16.12 -2.61 -7.11
C ASP A 22 -15.29 -1.33 -7.29
N GLU A 23 -14.08 -1.27 -6.70
CA GLU A 23 -13.15 -0.15 -6.82
C GLU A 23 -11.86 -0.52 -7.53
N TYR A 24 -11.36 -1.74 -7.32
CA TYR A 24 -10.14 -2.25 -7.93
C TYR A 24 -10.45 -3.46 -8.77
N VAL A 25 -9.63 -3.67 -9.80
CA VAL A 25 -9.74 -4.84 -10.66
C VAL A 25 -8.36 -5.42 -10.97
N LEU A 26 -8.33 -6.74 -11.06
CA LEU A 26 -7.16 -7.46 -11.53
C LEU A 26 -7.57 -8.58 -12.49
N GLU A 27 -7.15 -8.46 -13.74
CA GLU A 27 -7.33 -9.51 -14.74
C GLU A 27 -6.49 -10.75 -14.39
N HIS A 28 -7.06 -11.93 -14.66
CA HIS A 28 -6.42 -13.21 -14.40
C HIS A 28 -5.08 -13.34 -15.13
N VAL A 29 -4.93 -12.75 -16.32
CA VAL A 29 -3.67 -12.75 -17.08
C VAL A 29 -2.54 -12.09 -16.30
N HIS A 30 -2.82 -11.02 -15.55
CA HIS A 30 -1.82 -10.32 -14.74
C HIS A 30 -1.48 -11.10 -13.47
N ALA A 31 -2.48 -11.73 -12.83
CA ALA A 31 -2.23 -12.62 -11.70
C ALA A 31 -1.41 -13.86 -12.11
N LEU A 32 -1.67 -14.40 -13.30
CA LEU A 32 -0.89 -15.50 -13.88
C LEU A 32 0.54 -15.05 -14.20
N ALA A 33 0.73 -13.91 -14.86
CA ALA A 33 2.05 -13.37 -15.16
C ALA A 33 2.88 -13.14 -13.88
N PHE A 34 2.24 -12.63 -12.82
CA PHE A 34 2.88 -12.50 -11.51
C PHE A 34 3.37 -13.85 -10.98
N LEU A 35 2.50 -14.87 -10.94
CA LEU A 35 2.86 -16.23 -10.50
C LEU A 35 4.04 -16.80 -11.31
N GLN A 36 4.05 -16.59 -12.62
CA GLN A 36 5.12 -17.05 -13.51
C GLN A 36 6.46 -16.31 -13.32
N SER A 37 6.43 -15.10 -12.74
CA SER A 37 7.63 -14.30 -12.47
C SER A 37 8.27 -14.53 -11.11
N LEU A 38 7.66 -15.34 -10.22
CA LEU A 38 8.12 -15.50 -8.84
C LEU A 38 9.43 -16.26 -8.73
N ASP A 39 9.50 -17.46 -9.30
CA ASP A 39 10.67 -18.32 -9.29
C ASP A 39 10.49 -19.49 -10.29
N ILE A 40 11.59 -20.10 -10.74
CA ILE A 40 11.54 -21.24 -11.66
C ILE A 40 10.79 -22.45 -11.08
N TRP A 41 10.91 -22.71 -9.77
CA TRP A 41 10.20 -23.82 -9.11
C TRP A 41 8.70 -23.54 -9.04
N VAL A 42 8.31 -22.27 -8.88
CA VAL A 42 6.90 -21.86 -8.89
C VAL A 42 6.31 -22.02 -10.29
N LEU A 43 7.06 -21.64 -11.33
CA LEU A 43 6.64 -21.83 -12.72
C LEU A 43 6.43 -23.32 -13.05
N GLU A 44 7.42 -24.17 -12.74
CA GLU A 44 7.33 -25.62 -12.98
C GLU A 44 6.17 -26.24 -12.20
N ALA A 45 5.99 -25.86 -10.93
CA ALA A 45 4.86 -26.31 -10.13
C ALA A 45 3.52 -25.89 -10.76
N LEU A 46 3.42 -24.64 -11.21
CA LEU A 46 2.23 -24.09 -11.84
C LEU A 46 1.88 -24.78 -13.17
N GLU A 47 2.88 -25.23 -13.92
CA GLU A 47 2.69 -26.02 -15.15
C GLU A 47 2.26 -27.46 -14.87
N SER A 48 2.66 -28.02 -13.73
CA SER A 48 2.27 -29.37 -13.31
C SER A 48 0.85 -29.48 -12.73
N LEU A 49 0.24 -28.33 -12.37
CA LEU A 49 -1.12 -28.30 -11.83
C LEU A 49 -2.16 -28.62 -12.90
N VAL A 50 -3.19 -29.38 -12.49
CA VAL A 50 -4.38 -29.57 -13.33
C VAL A 50 -5.06 -28.23 -13.61
N PRO A 51 -5.70 -28.05 -14.80
CA PRO A 51 -6.23 -26.76 -15.25
C PRO A 51 -7.16 -26.07 -14.24
N ASP A 52 -8.05 -26.83 -13.59
CA ASP A 52 -9.00 -26.27 -12.61
C ASP A 52 -8.28 -25.73 -11.37
N THR A 53 -7.30 -26.47 -10.83
CA THR A 53 -6.51 -26.03 -9.68
C THR A 53 -5.66 -24.82 -10.02
N LYS A 54 -5.08 -24.78 -11.24
CA LYS A 54 -4.34 -23.62 -11.73
C LYS A 54 -5.23 -22.39 -11.80
N LEU A 55 -6.45 -22.52 -12.33
CA LEU A 55 -7.42 -21.43 -12.38
C LEU A 55 -7.81 -20.94 -10.99
N GLN A 56 -8.08 -21.87 -10.05
CA GLN A 56 -8.39 -21.52 -8.66
C GLN A 56 -7.27 -20.73 -7.99
N LEU A 57 -6.01 -21.12 -8.25
CA LEU A 57 -4.85 -20.40 -7.73
C LEU A 57 -4.76 -18.98 -8.31
N VAL A 58 -4.92 -18.83 -9.63
CA VAL A 58 -4.93 -17.52 -10.30
C VAL A 58 -6.04 -16.62 -9.73
N VAL A 59 -7.25 -17.16 -9.53
CA VAL A 59 -8.37 -16.46 -8.90
C VAL A 59 -8.04 -16.04 -7.46
N ALA A 60 -7.46 -16.94 -6.66
CA ALA A 60 -7.11 -16.65 -5.27
C ALA A 60 -6.07 -15.51 -5.18
N VAL A 61 -5.06 -15.54 -6.03
CA VAL A 61 -4.05 -14.48 -6.13
C VAL A 61 -4.68 -13.17 -6.58
N ALA A 62 -5.55 -13.20 -7.60
CA ALA A 62 -6.22 -12.00 -8.08
C ALA A 62 -7.05 -11.33 -6.97
N LYS A 63 -7.82 -12.13 -6.21
CA LYS A 63 -8.58 -11.67 -5.04
C LYS A 63 -7.68 -11.11 -3.94
N LEU A 64 -6.52 -11.72 -3.69
CA LEU A 64 -5.57 -11.25 -2.69
C LEU A 64 -5.11 -9.83 -2.99
N PHE A 65 -4.72 -9.53 -4.24
CA PHE A 65 -4.29 -8.20 -4.65
C PHE A 65 -5.42 -7.17 -4.52
N VAL A 66 -6.61 -7.50 -5.01
CA VAL A 66 -7.78 -6.61 -4.96
C VAL A 66 -8.16 -6.28 -3.50
N LYS A 67 -8.17 -7.29 -2.62
CA LYS A 67 -8.40 -7.08 -1.18
C LYS A 67 -7.29 -6.28 -0.52
N GLY A 68 -6.03 -6.54 -0.88
CA GLY A 68 -4.87 -5.79 -0.38
C GLY A 68 -4.96 -4.31 -0.75
N ALA A 69 -5.29 -4.01 -2.00
CA ALA A 69 -5.45 -2.63 -2.48
C ALA A 69 -6.56 -1.88 -1.74
N SER A 70 -7.73 -2.49 -1.57
CA SER A 70 -8.82 -1.87 -0.79
C SER A 70 -8.49 -1.75 0.70
N GLY A 71 -7.80 -2.74 1.29
CA GLY A 71 -7.33 -2.63 2.67
C GLY A 71 -6.37 -1.46 2.87
N ILE A 72 -5.43 -1.27 1.95
CA ILE A 72 -4.51 -0.12 1.96
C ILE A 72 -5.28 1.19 1.76
N SER A 73 -6.24 1.23 0.81
CA SER A 73 -7.10 2.38 0.58
C SER A 73 -7.92 2.75 1.82
N ALA A 74 -8.49 1.78 2.52
CA ALA A 74 -9.24 2.00 3.75
C ALA A 74 -8.35 2.48 4.93
N ILE A 75 -7.05 2.16 4.92
CA ILE A 75 -6.07 2.69 5.88
C ILE A 75 -5.68 4.13 5.54
N MET A 76 -5.73 4.53 4.26
CA MET A 76 -5.69 5.94 3.88
C MET A 76 -6.98 6.60 4.36
N ALA A 77 -7.02 6.96 5.64
CA ALA A 77 -8.08 7.79 6.19
C ALA A 77 -8.21 9.03 5.30
N GLU A 78 -9.27 9.09 4.49
CA GLU A 78 -9.58 10.26 3.70
C GLU A 78 -9.70 11.44 4.65
N ARG A 79 -8.88 12.46 4.38
CA ARG A 79 -8.95 13.71 5.12
C ARG A 79 -10.22 14.44 4.67
N ASP A 80 -11.20 14.54 5.54
CA ASP A 80 -12.42 15.30 5.38
C ASP A 80 -12.45 16.53 6.31
N ALA A 81 -13.54 17.28 6.28
CA ALA A 81 -13.71 18.47 7.13
C ALA A 81 -13.72 18.14 8.64
N ALA A 82 -13.91 16.89 9.03
CA ALA A 82 -13.94 16.44 10.43
C ALA A 82 -12.57 16.00 10.96
N ASN A 83 -11.61 15.69 10.08
CA ASN A 83 -10.22 15.31 10.44
C ASN A 83 -9.16 16.15 9.68
N ALA A 84 -9.56 17.31 9.17
CA ALA A 84 -8.72 18.27 8.46
C ALA A 84 -7.40 18.50 9.20
N ALA A 85 -6.31 18.56 8.42
CA ALA A 85 -4.99 18.83 8.97
C ALA A 85 -5.03 20.16 9.73
N TYR A 86 -4.74 20.12 11.04
CA TYR A 86 -4.20 21.29 11.71
C TYR A 86 -2.90 21.67 10.98
N ASP A 87 -2.54 22.95 10.94
CA ASP A 87 -1.27 23.38 10.32
C ASP A 87 -0.05 22.64 10.93
N ASP A 88 -0.18 22.12 12.16
CA ASP A 88 0.81 21.28 12.87
C ASP A 88 0.62 19.76 12.66
N THR A 89 0.00 19.31 11.57
CA THR A 89 -0.22 17.86 11.34
C THR A 89 1.07 17.18 10.88
N PRO A 90 1.43 16.01 11.46
CA PRO A 90 2.57 15.21 11.02
C PRO A 90 2.57 14.98 9.51
N LEU A 91 3.76 14.91 8.93
CA LEU A 91 3.95 14.43 7.57
C LEU A 91 3.35 13.01 7.45
N VAL A 92 2.40 12.82 6.54
CA VAL A 92 1.57 11.60 6.44
C VAL A 92 1.92 10.70 5.27
N LEU A 93 2.62 11.22 4.26
CA LEU A 93 3.01 10.41 3.11
C LEU A 93 4.32 9.67 3.41
N PRO A 94 4.51 8.43 2.94
CA PRO A 94 5.72 7.65 3.22
C PRO A 94 7.03 8.38 2.88
N HIS A 95 7.07 9.12 1.77
CA HIS A 95 8.27 9.88 1.36
C HIS A 95 8.54 11.07 2.29
N GLN A 96 7.49 11.76 2.73
CA GLN A 96 7.61 12.87 3.68
C GLN A 96 8.04 12.33 5.04
N LEU A 97 7.44 11.24 5.51
CA LEU A 97 7.80 10.58 6.76
C LEU A 97 9.26 10.12 6.76
N LEU A 98 9.75 9.56 5.64
CA LEU A 98 11.14 9.15 5.49
C LEU A 98 12.13 10.30 5.42
N SER A 99 11.69 11.51 5.04
CA SER A 99 12.55 12.71 5.06
C SER A 99 12.81 13.24 6.48
N ILE A 100 12.06 12.78 7.47
CA ILE A 100 12.18 13.21 8.87
C ILE A 100 13.38 12.54 9.54
N GLY A 101 14.21 13.34 10.21
CA GLY A 101 15.26 12.83 11.10
C GLY A 101 14.69 12.39 12.45
N MET A 102 15.33 11.40 13.11
CA MET A 102 14.90 10.96 14.44
C MET A 102 14.69 12.08 15.49
N PRO A 103 15.51 13.15 15.55
CA PRO A 103 15.27 14.25 16.49
C PRO A 103 13.93 14.96 16.26
N GLU A 104 13.59 15.22 14.98
CA GLU A 104 12.35 15.86 14.58
C GLU A 104 11.15 14.92 14.83
N PHE A 105 11.30 13.64 14.50
CA PHE A 105 10.29 12.62 14.79
C PHE A 105 10.01 12.51 16.30
N ALA A 106 11.06 12.52 17.14
CA ALA A 106 10.91 12.48 18.60
C ALA A 106 10.20 13.73 19.14
N GLN A 107 10.49 14.90 18.57
CA GLN A 107 9.79 16.14 18.91
C GLN A 107 8.30 16.06 18.54
N MET A 108 7.98 15.54 17.36
CA MET A 108 6.61 15.36 16.87
C MET A 108 5.81 14.39 17.76
N ILE A 109 6.40 13.25 18.13
CA ILE A 109 5.77 12.32 19.09
C ILE A 109 5.51 13.03 20.42
N LYS A 110 6.49 13.76 20.95
CA LYS A 110 6.35 14.50 22.22
C LYS A 110 5.24 15.56 22.16
N GLN A 111 5.14 16.30 21.06
CA GLN A 111 4.08 17.29 20.84
C GLN A 111 2.70 16.65 20.82
N HIS A 112 2.58 15.43 20.27
CA HIS A 112 1.29 14.73 20.16
C HIS A 112 1.00 13.72 21.27
N THR A 113 1.93 13.47 22.21
CA THR A 113 1.73 12.55 23.34
C THR A 113 0.39 12.77 24.08
N PRO A 114 -0.02 14.01 24.43
CA PRO A 114 -1.29 14.22 25.13
C PRO A 114 -2.52 13.72 24.35
N ARG A 115 -2.45 13.73 23.01
CA ARG A 115 -3.50 13.21 22.12
C ARG A 115 -3.38 11.69 21.99
N LEU A 116 -2.17 11.18 21.75
CA LEU A 116 -1.91 9.75 21.58
C LEU A 116 -2.33 8.97 22.83
N SER A 117 -2.05 9.50 24.02
CA SER A 117 -2.40 8.88 25.30
C SER A 117 -3.91 8.79 25.58
N LYS A 118 -4.78 9.36 24.72
CA LYS A 118 -6.23 9.15 24.83
C LYS A 118 -6.67 7.77 24.32
N THR A 119 -5.88 7.17 23.43
CA THR A 119 -6.24 5.92 22.75
C THR A 119 -5.14 4.87 22.80
N LEU A 120 -3.89 5.27 23.04
CA LEU A 120 -2.72 4.40 23.06
C LEU A 120 -2.03 4.45 24.43
N ASP A 121 -1.57 3.32 24.91
CA ASP A 121 -0.73 3.24 26.10
C ASP A 121 0.75 3.61 25.80
N ALA A 122 1.57 3.71 26.85
CA ALA A 122 2.97 4.08 26.70
C ALA A 122 3.79 3.07 25.88
N THR A 123 3.43 1.79 25.91
CA THR A 123 4.07 0.72 25.14
C THR A 123 3.74 0.87 23.67
N GLU A 124 2.48 1.13 23.34
CA GLU A 124 2.00 1.37 21.99
C GLU A 124 2.62 2.65 21.40
N ILE A 125 2.73 3.72 22.19
CA ILE A 125 3.42 4.94 21.77
C ILE A 125 4.91 4.67 21.51
N HIS A 126 5.57 3.85 22.35
CA HIS A 126 6.95 3.45 22.10
C HIS A 126 7.10 2.56 20.85
N GLN A 127 6.09 1.74 20.54
CA GLN A 127 6.07 0.91 19.35
C GLN A 127 6.05 1.75 18.06
N ILE A 128 5.40 2.91 18.05
CA ILE A 128 5.43 3.85 16.93
C ILE A 128 6.88 4.21 16.53
N SER A 129 7.75 4.46 17.51
CA SER A 129 9.17 4.75 17.26
C SER A 129 9.92 3.55 16.69
N LYS A 130 9.58 2.33 17.11
CA LYS A 130 10.18 1.10 16.56
C LYS A 130 9.76 0.87 15.11
N GLU A 131 8.48 1.09 14.79
CA GLU A 131 7.98 0.97 13.41
C GLU A 131 8.60 2.03 12.49
N PHE A 132 8.81 3.26 12.97
CA PHE A 132 9.50 4.29 12.21
C PHE A 132 10.94 3.90 11.84
N VAL A 133 11.72 3.39 12.81
CA VAL A 133 13.08 2.88 12.56
C VAL A 133 13.06 1.70 11.58
N LYS A 134 12.07 0.81 11.69
CA LYS A 134 11.91 -0.32 10.79
C LYS A 134 11.62 0.14 9.36
N LEU A 135 10.74 1.14 9.18
CA LEU A 135 10.44 1.74 7.88
C LEU A 135 11.70 2.34 7.24
N GLN A 136 12.47 3.14 7.98
CA GLN A 136 13.73 3.71 7.49
C GLN A 136 14.70 2.62 7.03
N ARG A 137 14.92 1.59 7.84
CA ARG A 137 15.81 0.47 7.51
C ARG A 137 15.34 -0.34 6.30
N CYS A 138 14.03 -0.54 6.14
CA CYS A 138 13.47 -1.19 4.96
C CYS A 138 13.80 -0.39 3.69
N CYS A 139 13.67 0.93 3.73
CA CYS A 139 13.98 1.80 2.59
C CYS A 139 15.48 1.93 2.31
N GLU A 140 16.34 1.72 3.31
CA GLU A 140 17.80 1.63 3.13
C GLU A 140 18.24 0.29 2.54
N ARG A 141 17.60 -0.82 2.94
CA ARG A 141 17.93 -2.16 2.43
C ARG A 141 17.43 -2.41 1.01
N GLU A 142 16.20 -2.00 0.74
CA GLU A 142 15.52 -2.28 -0.52
C GLU A 142 15.65 -1.06 -1.44
N ASP A 143 16.74 -1.02 -2.22
CA ASP A 143 17.12 0.16 -3.02
C ASP A 143 16.01 0.61 -3.99
N GLU A 144 15.34 -0.34 -4.65
CA GLU A 144 14.23 -0.04 -5.57
C GLU A 144 12.99 0.51 -4.84
N LEU A 145 12.65 -0.03 -3.66
CA LEU A 145 11.58 0.50 -2.83
C LEU A 145 11.92 1.92 -2.35
N GLY A 146 13.14 2.13 -1.88
CA GLY A 146 13.65 3.43 -1.45
C GLY A 146 13.65 4.46 -2.57
N LYS A 147 13.99 4.06 -3.80
CA LYS A 147 13.90 4.92 -5.01
C LYS A 147 12.47 5.31 -5.33
N VAL A 148 11.55 4.33 -5.39
CA VAL A 148 10.14 4.58 -5.70
C VAL A 148 9.50 5.51 -4.68
N ILE A 149 9.76 5.28 -3.38
CA ILE A 149 9.20 6.15 -2.34
C ILE A 149 9.80 7.56 -2.43
N ARG A 150 11.13 7.71 -2.59
CA ARG A 150 11.76 9.04 -2.67
C ARG A 150 11.37 9.81 -3.95
N ALA A 151 11.20 9.14 -5.07
CA ALA A 151 10.77 9.75 -6.33
C ALA A 151 9.33 10.31 -6.29
N ALA A 152 8.51 9.89 -5.32
CA ALA A 152 7.17 10.43 -5.15
C ALA A 152 7.17 11.92 -4.74
N ASP A 153 8.26 12.44 -4.18
CA ASP A 153 8.40 13.86 -3.80
C ASP A 153 8.45 14.78 -5.05
N ASP A 154 9.08 14.32 -6.14
CA ASP A 154 9.20 15.10 -7.39
C ASP A 154 7.88 15.18 -8.16
N ASN A 155 7.10 14.09 -8.16
CA ASN A 155 5.81 14.04 -8.87
C ASN A 155 4.73 14.89 -8.19
N TYR A 156 4.76 15.04 -6.86
CA TYR A 156 3.82 15.91 -6.15
C TYR A 156 4.14 17.40 -6.31
N LYS A 157 5.42 17.77 -6.48
CA LYS A 157 5.83 19.16 -6.76
C LYS A 157 5.45 19.63 -8.17
N LEU A 158 5.37 18.71 -9.13
CA LEU A 158 4.98 19.00 -10.53
C LEU A 158 3.46 19.06 -10.75
N GLY A 159 2.65 18.52 -9.83
CA GLY A 159 1.18 18.55 -9.91
C GLY A 159 0.50 19.76 -9.26
N LEU A 160 1.28 20.71 -8.73
CA LEU A 160 0.82 21.92 -8.03
C LEU A 160 1.19 23.23 -8.77
N LEU A 161 1.57 23.13 -10.05
CA LEU A 161 1.72 24.27 -10.97
C LEU A 161 0.62 24.26 -12.03
#